data_AF-F3KJK6-F1
#
_entry.id   AF-F3KJK6-F1
#
_cell.length_a   1.000
_cell.length_b   1.000
_cell.length_c   1.000
_cell.angle_alpha   90.00
_cell.angle_beta   90.00
_cell.angle_gamma   90.00
#
_symmetry.space_group_name_H-M   'P 1'
#
loop_
_entity.id
_entity.type
_entity.pdbx_description
1 polymer ?
#
loop_
_entity_poly.entity_id
_entity_poly.type
_entity_poly.pdbx_seq_one_letter_code
_entity_poly.pdbx_strand_id
1 'polypeptide(L)'
;MFSKKSKNTDIIESAYLFGASITRDVPSSKKYGKLLEKIIKNKIVNYYSPADEVLHWADKSKFVKGPLGLNGAIGKPISKYRQKLVQPKNHRFASYAAVLPSFP
;
A
#
# COMPACT_ATOMS: atom_id res chain seq x y z
N MET A 1 22.04 31.86 15.89
CA MET A 1 21.42 31.47 14.60
C MET A 1 20.95 30.02 14.73
N PHE A 2 19.77 29.77 15.29
CA PHE A 2 19.23 28.41 15.43
C PHE A 2 17.70 28.40 15.23
N SER A 3 17.28 27.68 14.19
CA SER A 3 16.12 26.77 14.14
C SER A 3 15.54 26.74 12.71
N LYS A 4 16.13 25.90 11.86
CA LYS A 4 15.42 25.39 10.67
C LYS A 4 14.31 24.50 11.20
N LYS A 5 13.05 24.88 11.03
CA LYS A 5 11.90 24.00 11.29
C LYS A 5 12.02 22.72 10.44
N SER A 6 12.61 21.66 10.98
CA SER A 6 12.69 20.33 10.37
C SER A 6 11.31 19.68 10.43
N LYS A 7 10.40 20.12 9.56
CA LYS A 7 9.04 19.56 9.50
C LYS A 7 9.08 18.16 8.86
N ASN A 8 9.26 17.15 9.71
CA ASN A 8 8.67 15.82 9.56
C ASN A 8 9.06 15.05 8.28
N THR A 9 10.36 14.91 8.02
CA THR A 9 10.92 14.03 6.97
C THR A 9 11.32 12.68 7.55
N ASP A 10 11.09 11.60 6.81
CA ASP A 10 11.51 10.23 7.16
C ASP A 10 11.03 9.70 8.53
N ILE A 11 9.82 10.08 8.95
CA ILE A 11 9.24 9.66 10.24
C ILE A 11 8.93 8.16 10.26
N ILE A 12 8.51 7.60 9.13
CA ILE A 12 8.05 6.21 9.04
C ILE A 12 9.17 5.35 8.47
N GLU A 13 9.66 4.36 9.22
CA GLU A 13 10.73 3.48 8.75
C GLU A 13 10.31 2.67 7.52
N SER A 14 9.14 2.02 7.56
CA SER A 14 8.55 1.25 6.46
C SER A 14 7.04 1.12 6.64
N ALA A 15 6.31 0.91 5.54
CA ALA A 15 4.87 0.65 5.56
C ALA A 15 4.53 -0.67 4.86
N TYR A 16 3.68 -1.47 5.47
CA TYR A 16 3.21 -2.76 4.94
C TYR A 16 1.69 -2.71 4.83
N LEU A 17 1.17 -2.84 3.61
CA LEU A 17 -0.25 -2.69 3.31
C LEU A 17 -0.86 -4.07 3.08
N PHE A 18 -1.98 -4.34 3.75
CA PHE A 18 -2.75 -5.57 3.67
C PHE A 18 -4.22 -5.23 3.42
N GLY A 19 -4.88 -5.88 2.47
CA GLY A 19 -6.28 -5.59 2.15
C GLY A 19 -6.53 -4.12 1.78
N ALA A 20 -5.56 -3.46 1.14
CA ALA A 20 -5.58 -2.01 0.98
C ALA A 20 -6.75 -1.50 0.10
N SER A 21 -7.73 -0.86 0.72
CA SER A 21 -8.93 -0.30 0.08
C SER A 21 -8.75 1.14 -0.44
N ILE A 22 -7.54 1.49 -0.87
CA ILE A 22 -7.21 2.78 -1.51
C ILE A 22 -7.09 2.59 -3.02
N THR A 23 -7.22 3.66 -3.82
CA THR A 23 -7.17 3.52 -5.28
C THR A 23 -5.77 3.15 -5.78
N ARG A 24 -5.70 2.28 -6.79
CA ARG A 24 -4.45 1.70 -7.33
C ARG A 24 -3.47 2.69 -7.96
N ASP A 25 -3.87 3.93 -8.21
CA ASP A 25 -3.05 4.97 -8.80
C ASP A 25 -2.32 5.84 -7.75
N VAL A 26 -2.67 5.73 -6.47
CA VAL A 26 -2.05 6.50 -5.38
C VAL A 26 -0.52 6.40 -5.37
N PRO A 27 0.11 5.22 -5.46
CA PRO A 27 1.58 5.10 -5.44
C PRO A 27 2.28 5.76 -6.63
N SER A 28 1.56 5.94 -7.74
CA SER A 28 2.05 6.55 -8.99
C SER A 28 1.63 8.01 -9.15
N SER A 29 0.81 8.54 -8.24
CA SER A 29 0.31 9.91 -8.27
C SER A 29 1.45 10.90 -8.04
N LYS A 30 1.53 11.96 -8.86
CA LYS A 30 2.52 13.04 -8.66
C LYS A 30 2.40 13.73 -7.29
N LYS A 31 1.17 13.87 -6.79
CA LYS A 31 0.90 14.52 -5.49
C LYS A 31 1.24 13.58 -4.34
N TYR A 32 0.66 12.38 -4.34
CA TYR A 32 0.80 11.45 -3.22
C TYR A 32 2.13 10.70 -3.22
N GLY A 33 2.69 10.38 -4.39
CA GLY A 33 4.02 9.78 -4.51
C GLY A 33 5.11 10.62 -3.86
N LYS A 34 5.16 11.93 -4.14
CA LYS A 34 6.11 12.84 -3.48
C LYS A 34 5.95 12.89 -1.96
N LEU A 35 4.71 12.84 -1.47
CA LEU A 35 4.42 12.82 -0.04
C LEU A 35 4.92 11.52 0.61
N LEU A 36 4.65 10.38 -0.04
CA LEU A 36 5.11 9.06 0.40
C LEU A 36 6.65 8.97 0.41
N GLU A 37 7.33 9.47 -0.62
CA GLU A 37 8.79 9.52 -0.68
C GLU A 37 9.41 10.33 0.45
N LYS A 38 8.75 11.42 0.87
CA LYS A 38 9.22 12.32 1.92
C LYS A 38 9.01 11.75 3.33
N ILE A 39 7.92 11.03 3.57
CA ILE A 39 7.54 10.57 4.91
C ILE A 39 8.12 9.19 5.23
N ILE A 40 8.22 8.32 4.22
CA ILE A 40 8.65 6.93 4.40
C ILE A 40 10.11 6.81 4.04
N LYS A 41 10.91 6.37 5.00
CA LYS A 41 12.37 6.28 4.88
C LYS A 41 12.80 5.15 3.94
N ASN A 42 12.40 3.91 4.22
CA ASN A 42 12.89 2.75 3.47
C ASN A 42 11.95 2.30 2.35
N LYS A 43 10.84 1.64 2.70
CA LYS A 43 10.00 0.95 1.71
C LYS A 43 8.51 0.94 2.07
N ILE A 44 7.71 0.78 1.03
CA ILE A 44 6.29 0.46 1.09
C ILE A 44 6.12 -0.90 0.42
N VAL A 45 5.47 -1.85 1.08
CA VAL A 45 5.14 -3.15 0.47
C VAL A 45 3.64 -3.34 0.50
N ASN A 46 3.02 -3.44 -0.67
CA ASN A 46 1.62 -3.79 -0.81
C ASN A 46 1.45 -5.30 -1.02
N TYR A 47 0.85 -5.98 -0.06
CA TYR A 47 0.42 -7.37 -0.21
C TYR A 47 -0.99 -7.38 -0.78
N TYR A 48 -1.12 -7.81 -2.04
CA TYR A 48 -2.39 -7.78 -2.76
C TYR A 48 -2.87 -9.18 -3.13
N SER A 49 -4.18 -9.33 -3.28
CA SER A 49 -4.83 -10.59 -3.65
C SER A 49 -6.04 -10.32 -4.54
N PRO A 50 -6.01 -10.76 -5.82
CA PRO A 50 -7.18 -10.74 -6.70
C PRO A 50 -8.32 -11.65 -6.22
N ALA A 51 -8.03 -12.59 -5.31
CA ALA A 51 -9.00 -13.49 -4.70
C ALA A 51 -9.66 -12.91 -3.44
N ASP A 52 -9.34 -11.68 -3.05
CA ASP A 52 -10.00 -11.01 -1.94
C ASP A 52 -11.44 -10.60 -2.34
N GLU A 53 -12.41 -11.39 -1.88
CA GLU A 53 -13.83 -11.20 -2.21
C GLU A 53 -14.40 -9.86 -1.72
N VAL A 54 -13.91 -9.34 -0.58
CA VAL A 54 -14.40 -8.08 -0.01
C VAL A 54 -13.93 -6.92 -0.87
N LEU A 55 -12.66 -6.91 -1.27
CA LEU A 55 -12.14 -5.89 -2.18
C LEU A 55 -12.75 -6.02 -3.57
N HIS A 56 -12.98 -7.25 -4.05
CA HIS A 56 -13.64 -7.49 -5.33
C HIS A 56 -15.07 -6.95 -5.33
N TRP A 57 -15.83 -7.20 -4.26
CA TRP A 57 -17.16 -6.65 -4.08
C TRP A 57 -17.15 -5.12 -4.01
N ALA A 58 -16.18 -4.53 -3.29
CA ALA A 58 -16.04 -3.07 -3.18
C ALA A 58 -15.74 -2.41 -4.54
N ASP A 59 -14.92 -3.04 -5.37
CA ASP A 59 -14.63 -2.58 -6.73
C ASP A 59 -15.87 -2.68 -7.64
N LYS A 60 -16.53 -3.85 -7.65
CA LYS A 60 -17.73 -4.10 -8.45
C LYS A 60 -18.88 -3.17 -8.06
N SER A 61 -19.01 -2.88 -6.76
CA SER A 61 -20.04 -1.99 -6.21
C SER A 61 -19.67 -0.51 -6.32
N LYS A 62 -18.50 -0.18 -6.88
CA LYS A 62 -17.99 1.18 -7.08
C LYS A 62 -17.76 1.98 -5.79
N PHE A 63 -17.64 1.31 -4.64
CA PHE A 63 -17.26 1.98 -3.38
C PHE A 63 -15.80 2.43 -3.40
N VAL A 64 -14.92 1.65 -4.04
CA VAL A 64 -13.50 1.98 -4.23
C VAL A 64 -13.12 1.63 -5.65
N LYS A 65 -12.62 2.60 -6.42
CA LYS A 65 -12.22 2.40 -7.82
C LYS A 65 -10.86 1.70 -7.90
N GLY A 66 -10.86 0.42 -8.26
CA GLY A 66 -9.66 -0.39 -8.41
C GLY A 66 -8.81 -0.41 -7.14
N PRO A 67 -9.25 -1.13 -6.08
CA PRO A 67 -8.52 -1.20 -4.82
C PRO A 67 -7.09 -1.70 -5.02
N LEU A 68 -6.14 -1.02 -4.39
CA LEU A 68 -4.71 -1.33 -4.45
C LEU A 68 -4.43 -2.75 -3.92
N GLY A 69 -5.15 -3.18 -2.89
CA GLY A 69 -5.06 -4.52 -2.31
C GLY A 69 -5.69 -5.63 -3.16
N LEU A 70 -6.46 -5.29 -4.20
CA LEU A 70 -7.08 -6.27 -5.10
C LEU A 70 -6.13 -6.59 -6.27
N ASN A 71 -5.72 -5.58 -7.02
CA ASN A 71 -5.01 -5.76 -8.29
C ASN A 71 -3.60 -5.13 -8.32
N GLY A 72 -3.11 -4.63 -7.18
CA GLY A 72 -1.83 -3.93 -7.13
C GLY A 72 -1.89 -2.51 -7.72
N ALA A 73 -0.73 -1.86 -7.82
CA ALA A 73 -0.61 -0.49 -8.32
C ALA A 73 -0.64 -0.44 -9.86
N ILE A 74 -1.14 0.67 -10.41
CA ILE A 74 -1.07 0.99 -11.85
C ILE A 74 -0.08 2.13 -12.12
N GLY A 75 0.54 2.14 -13.29
CA GLY A 75 1.50 3.17 -13.70
C GLY A 75 2.91 2.87 -13.17
N LYS A 76 3.72 3.93 -12.97
CA LYS A 76 5.07 3.84 -12.41
C LYS A 76 5.07 4.37 -10.96
N PRO A 77 5.05 3.50 -9.94
CA PRO A 77 5.14 3.91 -8.56
C PRO A 77 6.49 4.56 -8.22
N ILE A 78 6.55 5.18 -7.04
CA ILE A 78 7.79 5.67 -6.44
C ILE A 78 8.82 4.55 -6.24
N SER A 79 10.11 4.91 -6.19
CA SER A 79 11.22 3.94 -6.10
C SER A 79 11.17 3.07 -4.85
N LYS A 80 10.62 3.60 -3.74
CA LYS A 80 10.45 2.92 -2.44
C LYS A 80 9.29 1.91 -2.42
N TYR A 81 8.43 1.90 -3.44
CA TYR A 81 7.24 1.05 -3.49
C TYR A 81 7.54 -0.34 -4.06
N ARG A 82 6.97 -1.37 -3.44
CA ARG A 82 7.02 -2.78 -3.84
C ARG A 82 5.63 -3.38 -3.69
N GLN A 83 5.35 -4.43 -4.43
CA GLN A 83 4.09 -5.18 -4.30
C GLN A 83 4.35 -6.67 -4.37
N LYS A 84 3.60 -7.45 -3.58
CA LYS A 84 3.69 -8.89 -3.50
C LYS A 84 2.29 -9.49 -3.62
N LEU A 85 2.12 -10.39 -4.58
CA LEU A 85 0.91 -11.18 -4.71
C LEU A 85 0.86 -12.21 -3.58
N VAL A 86 -0.28 -12.33 -2.92
CA VAL A 86 -0.54 -13.30 -1.87
C VAL A 86 -1.91 -13.94 -2.07
N GLN A 87 -2.14 -15.10 -1.42
CA GLN A 87 -3.40 -15.84 -1.50
C GLN A 87 -3.98 -16.09 -0.10
N PRO A 88 -4.41 -15.03 0.62
CA PRO A 88 -5.03 -15.17 1.92
C PRO A 88 -6.39 -15.87 1.84
N LYS A 89 -6.78 -16.54 2.92
CA LYS A 89 -8.10 -17.21 3.02
C LYS A 89 -9.28 -16.24 2.96
N ASN A 90 -9.11 -15.01 3.43
CA ASN A 90 -10.12 -13.95 3.41
C ASN A 90 -9.47 -12.57 3.60
N HIS A 91 -10.29 -11.52 3.57
CA HIS A 91 -9.87 -10.12 3.68
C HIS A 91 -9.15 -9.72 4.98
N ARG A 92 -9.26 -10.53 6.04
CA ARG A 92 -8.71 -10.14 7.35
C ARG A 92 -7.19 -10.13 7.31
N PHE A 93 -6.60 -9.15 8.01
CA PHE A 93 -5.15 -9.05 8.19
C PHE A 93 -4.51 -10.37 8.63
N ALA A 94 -5.10 -11.10 9.58
CA ALA A 94 -4.57 -12.38 10.04
C ALA A 94 -4.41 -13.41 8.91
N SER A 95 -5.34 -13.43 7.95
CA SER A 95 -5.27 -14.32 6.78
C SER A 95 -4.16 -13.92 5.82
N TYR A 96 -3.91 -12.62 5.66
CA TYR A 96 -2.76 -12.10 4.90
C TYR A 96 -1.43 -12.43 5.58
N ALA A 97 -1.34 -12.25 6.89
CA ALA A 97 -0.12 -12.55 7.65
C ALA A 97 0.21 -14.05 7.63
N ALA A 98 -0.81 -14.92 7.69
CA ALA A 98 -0.65 -16.38 7.72
C ALA A 98 0.00 -16.97 6.45
N VAL A 99 -0.06 -16.26 5.32
CA VAL A 99 0.52 -16.73 4.05
C VAL A 99 1.91 -16.13 3.76
N LEU A 100 2.47 -15.38 4.71
CA LEU A 100 3.83 -14.87 4.61
C LEU A 100 4.83 -15.88 5.18
N PRO A 101 6.03 -16.00 4.58
CA PRO A 101 7.09 -16.86 5.12
C PRO A 101 7.61 -16.35 6.47
N SER A 102 7.58 -15.03 6.66
CA SER A 102 7.86 -14.36 7.93
C SER A 102 7.08 -13.07 8.02
N PHE A 103 6.73 -12.67 9.25
CA PHE A 103 6.10 -11.39 9.49
C PHE A 103 7.15 -10.26 9.31
N PRO A 104 6.81 -9.18 8.60
CA PRO A 104 7.74 -8.10 8.26
C PRO A 104 7.93 -7.04 9.36
#